data_AF-A0A965QKD9-F1
#
_entry.id   AF-A0A965QKD9-F1
#
_cell.length_a   1.000
_cell.length_b   1.000
_cell.length_c   1.000
_cell.angle_alpha   90.00
_cell.angle_beta   90.00
_cell.angle_gamma   90.00
#
_symmetry.space_group_name_H-M   'P 1'
#
loop_
_entity.id
_entity.type
_entity.pdbx_description
1 polymer ?
#
loop_
_entity_poly.entity_id
_entity_poly.type
_entity_poly.pdbx_seq_one_letter_code
_entity_poly.pdbx_strand_id
1 'polypeptide(L)'
;MLSNGASLWLHRSECDWYPFQVNGDWASQEQTVRINRLVNLLDASDESWKTFVDQDCGDDLTPNSTPEKHAKGLVEWLESLKGCLRGNTWEVDIMTCALSDAQKRLKDTRSKSQPS
;
A
#
# COMPACT_ATOMS: atom_id res chain seq x y z
N MET A 1 18.64 11.37 -2.42
CA MET A 1 19.85 11.30 -3.25
C MET A 1 20.77 10.28 -2.59
N LEU A 2 21.04 9.16 -3.27
CA LEU A 2 21.98 8.15 -2.73
C LEU A 2 23.42 8.66 -2.92
N SER A 3 24.34 8.19 -2.08
CA SER A 3 25.72 8.68 -1.95
C SER A 3 26.58 8.60 -3.22
N ASN A 4 26.11 7.96 -4.28
CA ASN A 4 26.75 7.86 -5.59
C ASN A 4 26.18 8.81 -6.65
N GLY A 5 25.31 9.75 -6.27
CA GLY A 5 24.65 10.65 -7.24
C GLY A 5 23.56 9.96 -8.06
N ALA A 6 23.21 8.70 -7.77
CA ALA A 6 22.06 8.06 -8.37
C ALA A 6 20.77 8.69 -7.86
N SER A 7 19.89 8.98 -8.80
CA SER A 7 18.50 9.39 -8.54
C SER A 7 17.64 8.17 -8.82
N LEU A 8 16.91 7.67 -7.82
CA LEU A 8 15.84 6.71 -8.08
C LEU A 8 14.75 7.45 -8.87
N TRP A 9 14.59 7.11 -10.14
CA TRP A 9 13.49 7.61 -10.97
C TRP A 9 12.28 6.72 -10.72
N LEU A 10 11.30 7.25 -9.99
CA LEU A 10 9.94 6.73 -10.00
C LEU A 10 9.25 7.29 -11.23
N HIS A 11 9.08 6.45 -12.25
CA HIS A 11 8.42 6.85 -13.48
C HIS A 11 6.93 7.11 -13.16
N ARG A 12 6.51 8.38 -13.13
CA ARG A 12 5.12 8.79 -12.77
C ARG A 12 4.03 8.15 -13.65
N SER A 13 4.38 7.60 -14.81
CA SER A 13 3.45 6.95 -15.73
C SER A 13 3.33 5.44 -15.53
N GLU A 14 4.09 4.85 -14.61
CA GLU A 14 4.09 3.41 -14.34
C GLU A 14 3.72 3.16 -12.87
N CYS A 15 2.52 3.59 -12.47
CA CYS A 15 1.95 3.33 -11.15
C CYS A 15 1.74 1.83 -10.84
N ASP A 16 2.13 0.92 -11.72
CA ASP A 16 2.06 -0.53 -11.54
C ASP A 16 3.45 -1.17 -11.29
N TRP A 17 4.56 -0.40 -11.32
CA TRP A 17 5.94 -0.91 -11.39
C TRP A 17 6.80 -0.61 -10.16
N TYR A 18 6.21 -0.49 -8.97
CA TYR A 18 7.02 -0.71 -7.78
C TYR A 18 7.43 -2.20 -7.72
N PRO A 19 8.64 -2.56 -7.25
CA PRO A 19 9.16 -3.91 -7.36
C PRO A 19 8.61 -4.88 -6.30
N PHE A 20 7.56 -4.50 -5.56
CA PHE A 20 7.00 -5.38 -4.53
C PHE A 20 6.28 -6.52 -5.22
N GLN A 21 6.69 -7.75 -4.93
CA GLN A 21 6.03 -8.95 -5.45
C GLN A 21 5.52 -9.78 -4.28
N VAL A 22 4.24 -10.13 -4.34
CA VAL A 22 3.68 -11.20 -3.52
C VAL A 22 3.83 -12.49 -4.33
N ASN A 23 4.62 -13.43 -3.82
CA ASN A 23 4.83 -14.73 -4.48
C ASN A 23 3.79 -15.75 -4.00
N GLY A 24 3.11 -16.43 -4.94
CA GLY A 24 2.09 -17.44 -4.65
C GLY A 24 1.24 -17.80 -5.88
N ASP A 25 -0.04 -18.10 -5.67
CA ASP A 25 -1.03 -18.45 -6.71
C ASP A 25 -1.57 -17.23 -7.49
N TRP A 26 -2.60 -17.41 -8.33
CA TRP A 26 -3.22 -16.33 -9.12
C TRP A 26 -3.65 -15.11 -8.29
N ALA A 27 -4.06 -15.30 -7.02
CA ALA A 27 -4.40 -14.20 -6.12
C ALA A 27 -3.19 -13.32 -5.76
N SER A 28 -1.98 -13.83 -5.99
CA SER A 28 -0.72 -13.13 -5.70
C SER A 28 -0.42 -12.04 -6.73
N GLN A 29 -0.96 -12.14 -7.96
CA GLN A 29 -0.87 -11.08 -8.95
C GLN A 29 -1.75 -9.88 -8.56
N GLU A 30 -2.99 -10.12 -8.13
CA GLU A 30 -3.88 -9.06 -7.65
C GLU A 30 -3.33 -8.37 -6.40
N GLN A 31 -2.79 -9.15 -5.45
CA GLN A 31 -2.13 -8.62 -4.26
C GLN A 31 -0.88 -7.81 -4.61
N THR A 32 -0.10 -8.25 -5.60
CA THR A 32 1.05 -7.52 -6.13
C THR A 32 0.63 -6.17 -6.71
N VAL A 33 -0.43 -6.12 -7.51
CA VAL A 33 -0.96 -4.86 -8.03
C VAL A 33 -1.44 -3.96 -6.90
N ARG A 34 -2.20 -4.51 -5.94
CA ARG A 34 -2.75 -3.77 -4.80
C ARG A 34 -1.65 -3.13 -3.95
N ILE A 35 -0.59 -3.86 -3.61
CA ILE A 35 0.48 -3.31 -2.77
C ILE A 35 1.24 -2.20 -3.48
N ASN A 36 1.54 -2.40 -4.77
CA ASN A 36 2.27 -1.39 -5.54
C ASN A 36 1.42 -0.13 -5.70
N ARG A 37 0.11 -0.23 -5.94
CA ARG A 37 -0.78 0.94 -5.96
C ARG A 37 -0.80 1.69 -4.63
N LEU A 38 -0.89 0.99 -3.50
CA LEU A 38 -0.83 1.61 -2.18
C LEU A 38 0.49 2.35 -1.93
N VAL A 39 1.62 1.74 -2.30
CA VAL A 39 2.95 2.37 -2.10
C VAL A 39 3.14 3.55 -3.05
N ASN A 40 2.71 3.44 -4.31
CA ASN A 40 2.73 4.56 -5.27
C ASN A 40 1.97 5.77 -4.78
N LEU A 41 0.86 5.53 -4.07
CA LEU A 41 0.05 6.61 -3.61
C LEU A 41 0.74 7.40 -2.51
N LEU A 42 1.81 6.93 -1.82
CA LEU A 42 2.33 7.50 -0.54
C LEU A 42 2.45 9.04 -0.50
N ASP A 43 2.87 9.64 -1.61
CA ASP A 43 3.05 11.10 -1.76
C ASP A 43 1.81 11.84 -2.34
N ALA A 44 0.71 11.12 -2.60
CA ALA A 44 -0.53 11.63 -3.16
C ALA A 44 -1.43 12.31 -2.12
N SER A 45 -2.42 13.04 -2.63
CA SER A 45 -3.39 13.77 -1.81
C SER A 45 -4.28 12.84 -0.98
N ASP A 46 -4.81 13.36 0.13
CA ASP A 46 -5.79 12.64 0.97
C ASP A 46 -7.02 12.18 0.15
N GLU A 47 -7.44 12.98 -0.84
CA GLU A 47 -8.54 12.67 -1.76
C GLU A 47 -8.23 11.47 -2.66
N SER A 48 -7.00 11.40 -3.20
CA SER A 48 -6.55 10.26 -4.03
C SER A 48 -6.51 8.98 -3.19
N TRP A 49 -6.08 9.10 -1.93
CA TRP A 49 -6.06 7.97 -1.00
C TRP A 49 -7.46 7.46 -0.68
N LYS A 50 -8.37 8.38 -0.39
CA LYS A 50 -9.76 8.05 -0.10
C LYS A 50 -10.43 7.39 -1.32
N THR A 51 -10.21 7.95 -2.51
CA THR A 51 -10.72 7.39 -3.76
C THR A 51 -10.23 5.95 -3.98
N PHE A 52 -8.94 5.68 -3.73
CA PHE A 52 -8.40 4.32 -3.81
C PHE A 52 -9.09 3.38 -2.83
N VAL A 53 -9.22 3.76 -1.55
CA VAL A 53 -9.86 2.91 -0.53
C VAL A 53 -11.32 2.66 -0.86
N ASP A 54 -12.06 3.68 -1.33
CA ASP A 54 -13.46 3.56 -1.71
C ASP A 54 -13.63 2.63 -2.92
N GLN A 55 -12.71 2.69 -3.90
CA GLN A 55 -12.71 1.81 -5.08
C GLN A 55 -12.33 0.37 -4.72
N ASP A 56 -11.24 0.15 -3.98
CA ASP A 56 -10.80 -1.20 -3.55
C ASP A 56 -11.84 -1.85 -2.62
N CYS A 57 -12.55 -1.03 -1.83
CA CYS A 57 -13.71 -1.48 -1.04
C CYS A 57 -14.93 -1.79 -1.91
N GLY A 58 -15.15 -1.07 -3.01
CA GLY A 58 -16.24 -1.35 -3.96
C GLY A 58 -16.03 -2.66 -4.74
N ASP A 59 -14.77 -3.01 -4.98
CA ASP A 59 -14.36 -4.28 -5.60
C ASP A 59 -14.39 -5.46 -4.60
N ASP A 60 -14.44 -5.17 -3.30
CA ASP A 60 -14.54 -6.17 -2.23
C ASP A 60 -15.96 -6.74 -2.13
N LEU A 61 -16.12 -8.02 -2.50
CA LEU A 61 -17.40 -8.73 -2.49
C LEU A 61 -17.87 -9.12 -1.07
N THR A 62 -17.15 -8.72 -0.03
CA THR A 62 -17.50 -9.05 1.36
C THR A 62 -18.80 -8.35 1.78
N PRO A 63 -19.82 -9.08 2.26
CA PRO A 63 -21.08 -8.49 2.69
C PRO A 63 -20.88 -7.49 3.85
N ASN A 64 -21.47 -6.30 3.71
CA ASN A 64 -21.35 -5.20 4.70
C ASN A 64 -19.91 -4.67 4.89
N SER A 65 -19.06 -4.78 3.85
CA SER A 65 -17.78 -4.07 3.81
C SER A 65 -18.06 -2.57 3.77
N THR A 66 -17.51 -1.84 4.73
CA THR A 66 -17.52 -0.37 4.75
C THR A 66 -16.09 0.10 4.50
N PRO A 67 -15.87 1.31 3.93
CA PRO A 67 -14.51 1.82 3.70
C PRO A 67 -13.63 1.77 4.95
N GLU A 68 -14.20 1.98 6.14
CA GLU A 68 -13.48 1.91 7.41
C GLU A 68 -13.08 0.48 7.80
N LYS A 69 -13.98 -0.49 7.62
CA LYS A 69 -13.68 -1.91 7.87
C LYS A 69 -12.66 -2.43 6.84
N HIS A 70 -12.81 -2.02 5.59
CA HIS A 70 -11.91 -2.37 4.51
C HIS A 70 -10.52 -1.78 4.74
N ALA A 71 -10.42 -0.49 5.09
CA ALA A 71 -9.16 0.15 5.48
C ALA A 71 -8.49 -0.56 6.68
N LYS A 72 -9.27 -1.02 7.66
CA LYS A 72 -8.74 -1.83 8.76
C LYS A 72 -8.18 -3.17 8.26
N GLY A 73 -8.89 -3.85 7.36
CA GLY A 73 -8.41 -5.07 6.70
C GLY A 73 -7.11 -4.83 5.93
N LEU A 74 -6.98 -3.71 5.23
CA LEU A 74 -5.73 -3.32 4.55
C LEU A 74 -4.58 -3.12 5.55
N VAL A 75 -4.82 -2.50 6.71
CA VAL A 75 -3.78 -2.35 7.75
C VAL A 75 -3.32 -3.72 8.27
N GLU A 76 -4.24 -4.64 8.52
CA GLU A 76 -3.95 -6.02 8.98
C GLU A 76 -3.20 -6.81 7.91
N TRP A 77 -3.59 -6.67 6.64
CA TRP A 77 -2.90 -7.28 5.51
C TRP A 77 -1.48 -6.73 5.33
N LEU A 78 -1.27 -5.42 5.45
CA LEU A 78 0.09 -4.85 5.41
C LEU A 78 0.97 -5.36 6.57
N GLU A 79 0.38 -5.60 7.75
CA GLU A 79 1.11 -6.18 8.89
C GLU A 79 1.51 -7.63 8.62
N SER A 80 0.63 -8.42 8.01
CA SER A 80 0.96 -9.80 7.65
C SER A 80 2.07 -9.85 6.58
N LEU A 81 2.03 -8.95 5.59
CA LEU A 81 3.09 -8.82 4.58
C LEU A 81 4.45 -8.48 5.21
N LYS A 82 4.49 -7.59 6.22
CA LYS A 82 5.73 -7.27 6.95
C LYS A 82 6.37 -8.50 7.59
N GLY A 83 5.56 -9.41 8.16
CA GLY A 83 6.03 -10.68 8.72
C GLY A 83 6.59 -11.66 7.69
N CYS A 84 6.23 -11.48 6.42
CA CYS A 84 6.59 -12.37 5.33
C CYS A 84 7.63 -11.80 4.35
N LEU A 85 8.21 -10.62 4.63
CA LEU A 85 9.20 -10.00 3.75
C LEU A 85 10.40 -10.91 3.47
N ARG A 86 10.85 -10.93 2.22
CA ARG A 86 12.02 -11.69 1.74
C ARG A 86 12.80 -10.82 0.77
N GLY A 87 14.13 -10.90 0.82
CA GLY A 87 15.04 -10.12 0.00
C GLY A 87 16.40 -9.98 0.68
N ASN A 88 17.29 -9.21 0.06
CA ASN A 88 18.51 -8.72 0.71
C ASN A 88 18.16 -7.73 1.81
N THR A 89 19.07 -7.51 2.77
CA THR A 89 18.84 -6.62 3.93
C THR A 89 18.30 -5.25 3.53
N TRP A 90 18.87 -4.62 2.51
CA TRP A 90 18.43 -3.31 2.04
C TRP A 90 17.03 -3.33 1.38
N GLU A 91 16.65 -4.42 0.71
CA GLU A 91 15.32 -4.58 0.10
C GLU A 91 14.28 -4.73 1.20
N VAL A 92 14.56 -5.55 2.21
CA VAL A 92 13.70 -5.74 3.38
C VAL A 92 13.51 -4.42 4.14
N ASP A 93 14.57 -3.61 4.28
CA ASP A 93 14.48 -2.31 4.96
C ASP A 93 13.57 -1.33 4.19
N ILE A 94 13.75 -1.21 2.87
CA ILE A 94 12.89 -0.37 2.01
C ILE A 94 11.44 -0.84 2.08
N MET A 95 11.21 -2.15 1.97
CA MET A 95 9.87 -2.71 2.02
C MET A 95 9.22 -2.48 3.38
N THR A 96 9.97 -2.62 4.47
CA THR A 96 9.48 -2.37 5.83
C THR A 96 9.05 -0.92 6.02
N CYS A 97 9.83 0.04 5.52
CA CYS A 97 9.50 1.46 5.56
C CYS A 97 8.21 1.74 4.77
N ALA A 98 8.14 1.30 3.51
CA ALA A 98 6.98 1.53 2.65
C ALA A 98 5.68 0.95 3.23
N LEU A 99 5.72 -0.28 3.76
CA LEU A 99 4.56 -0.89 4.41
C LEU A 99 4.15 -0.12 5.68
N SER A 100 5.12 0.34 6.47
CA SER A 100 4.84 1.11 7.69
C SER A 100 4.23 2.48 7.40
N ASP A 101 4.71 3.16 6.36
CA ASP A 101 4.17 4.45 5.93
C ASP A 101 2.75 4.30 5.37
N ALA A 102 2.49 3.25 4.58
CA ALA A 102 1.15 2.94 4.07
C ALA A 102 0.18 2.63 5.22
N GLN A 103 0.60 1.82 6.21
CA GLN A 103 -0.19 1.56 7.41
C GLN A 103 -0.50 2.83 8.19
N LYS A 104 0.48 3.72 8.35
CA LYS A 104 0.29 4.99 9.04
C LYS A 104 -0.71 5.87 8.30
N ARG A 105 -0.60 5.97 6.98
CA ARG A 105 -1.51 6.75 6.13
C ARG A 105 -2.95 6.26 6.25
N LEU A 106 -3.18 4.95 6.20
CA LEU A 106 -4.50 4.34 6.39
C LEU A 106 -5.08 4.63 7.77
N LYS A 107 -4.24 4.61 8.83
CA LYS A 107 -4.67 4.99 10.19
C LYS A 107 -5.01 6.47 10.32
N ASP A 108 -4.27 7.35 9.64
CA ASP A 108 -4.49 8.80 9.70
C ASP A 108 -5.76 9.23 8.93
N THR A 109 -6.09 8.57 7.82
CA THR A 109 -7.35 8.79 7.09
C THR A 109 -8.58 8.50 7.96
N ARG A 110 -8.47 7.54 8.89
CA ARG A 110 -9.51 7.27 9.90
C ARG A 110 -9.66 8.40 10.92
N SER A 111 -8.55 8.94 11.41
CA SER A 111 -8.55 9.99 12.45
C SER A 111 -9.17 11.31 11.96
N LYS A 112 -9.09 11.60 10.66
CA LYS A 112 -9.68 12.81 10.06
C LYS A 112 -11.17 12.68 9.70
N SER A 113 -11.71 11.46 9.70
CA SER A 113 -13.09 11.18 9.25
C SER A 113 -14.11 11.12 10.40
N GLN A 114 -13.69 11.32 11.66
CA GLN A 114 -14.62 11.53 12.78
C GLN A 114 -14.98 13.02 12.89
N PRO A 115 -16.21 13.44 12.57
CA PRO A 115 -16.68 14.76 12.98
C PRO A 115 -16.85 14.75 14.51
N SER A 116 -16.41 15.83 15.14
CA SER A 116 -16.71 16.16 16.54
C SER A 116 -18.20 16.41 16.74
#